data_AF-A0A7Y7QII6-F1
#
_entry.id   AF-A0A7Y7QII6-F1
#
_cell.length_a   1.000
_cell.length_b   1.000
_cell.length_c   1.000
_cell.angle_alpha   90.00
_cell.angle_beta   90.00
_cell.angle_gamma   90.00
#
_symmetry.space_group_name_H-M   'P 1'
#
loop_
_entity.id
_entity.type
_entity.pdbx_description
1 polymer ?
#
loop_
_entity_poly.entity_id
_entity_poly.type
_entity_poly.pdbx_seq_one_letter_code
_entity_poly.pdbx_strand_id
1 'polypeptide(L)'
;MRKKDIFSIIIVGLFVIITFYLNSIIGVISFLNSIGIYTIIFYSSHIIWRSIIKKEIIDSFLYIKDFIFRISIFLLIITSFFSIVTYSLNEVYKAKMPEYTISNGDKIVKFQAMVHIGSKNFYDKIENNIREFKKEGGVLFFEGVKPGSEENMKKFNQAIGVEFDEELYKNFSKLYGVTFQDNEQFLGIENELDFNVDLSIDEIMSLYKEKNIVNNKVKTYSPPIDANKEIIKTVSNLNEKELKILVYINKAILNMIIGSDSMQGFLSNTFSNKELFEVILHERNKILVKEINESEYKKIYVTYGLLHFKGVLQELQKLDPNWKIIETKYLYPLD
;
A
#
# COMPACT_ATOMS: atom_id res chain seq x y z
N MET A 1 31.67 37.72 -0.77
CA MET A 1 30.51 36.79 -0.80
C MET A 1 30.19 36.40 0.64
N ARG A 2 28.95 36.57 1.12
CA ARG A 2 28.59 36.26 2.52
C ARG A 2 28.42 34.74 2.68
N LYS A 3 28.55 34.21 3.90
CA LYS A 3 28.34 32.78 4.21
C LYS A 3 26.99 32.25 3.69
N LYS A 4 25.93 33.06 3.81
CA LYS A 4 24.60 32.74 3.27
C LYS A 4 24.59 32.58 1.76
N ASP A 5 25.32 33.43 1.05
CA ASP A 5 25.38 33.39 -0.42
C ASP A 5 26.13 32.11 -0.87
N ILE A 6 27.22 31.73 -0.18
CA ILE A 6 27.96 30.49 -0.44
C ILE A 6 27.07 29.26 -0.20
N PHE A 7 26.36 29.22 0.94
CA PHE A 7 25.44 28.13 1.27
C PHE A 7 24.37 27.95 0.19
N SER A 8 23.73 29.05 -0.23
CA SER A 8 22.72 29.01 -1.27
C SER A 8 23.25 28.47 -2.60
N ILE A 9 24.45 28.89 -3.01
CA ILE A 9 25.08 28.42 -4.25
C ILE A 9 25.32 26.91 -4.18
N ILE A 10 25.81 26.41 -3.05
CA ILE A 10 26.06 24.97 -2.86
C ILE A 10 24.74 24.18 -2.95
N ILE A 11 23.72 24.56 -2.19
CA ILE A 11 22.44 23.83 -2.17
C ILE A 11 21.75 23.89 -3.53
N VAL A 12 21.55 25.08 -4.10
CA VAL A 12 20.91 25.22 -5.42
C VAL A 12 21.73 24.51 -6.51
N GLY A 13 23.06 24.60 -6.45
CA GLY A 13 23.96 23.90 -7.37
C GLY A 13 23.80 22.37 -7.29
N LEU A 14 23.69 21.80 -6.09
CA LEU A 14 23.40 20.38 -5.91
C LEU A 14 22.05 19.99 -6.53
N PHE A 15 21.01 20.79 -6.33
CA PHE A 15 19.71 20.53 -6.96
C PHE A 15 19.77 20.64 -8.49
N VAL A 16 20.50 21.61 -9.04
CA VAL A 16 20.74 21.69 -10.49
C VAL A 16 21.41 20.42 -11.01
N ILE A 17 22.42 19.90 -10.31
CA ILE A 17 23.10 18.65 -10.68
C ILE A 17 22.14 17.46 -10.62
N ILE A 18 21.36 17.33 -9.54
CA ILE A 18 20.38 16.26 -9.36
C ILE A 18 19.32 16.32 -10.46
N THR A 19 18.75 17.49 -10.72
CA THR A 19 17.74 17.67 -11.76
C THR A 19 18.31 17.40 -13.16
N PHE A 20 19.55 17.80 -13.42
CA PHE A 20 20.26 17.43 -14.65
C PHE A 20 20.42 15.92 -14.78
N TYR A 21 20.80 15.24 -13.70
CA TYR A 21 20.96 13.79 -13.70
C TYR A 21 19.64 13.06 -13.98
N LEU A 22 18.51 13.57 -13.47
CA LEU A 22 17.20 12.96 -13.62
C LEU A 22 16.52 13.27 -14.95
N ASN A 23 16.49 14.53 -15.38
CA ASN A 23 15.70 14.98 -16.52
C ASN A 23 16.50 15.88 -17.48
N SER A 24 17.82 15.70 -17.49
CA SER A 24 18.75 16.40 -18.39
C SER A 24 18.62 17.93 -18.30
N ILE A 25 18.98 18.63 -19.37
CA ILE A 25 18.92 20.11 -19.43
C ILE A 25 17.49 20.64 -19.28
N ILE A 26 16.48 19.90 -19.76
CA ILE A 26 15.07 20.30 -19.70
C ILE A 26 14.63 20.42 -18.24
N GLY A 27 14.99 19.45 -17.40
CA GLY A 27 14.75 19.51 -15.96
C GLY A 27 15.37 20.75 -15.32
N VAL A 28 16.63 21.05 -15.64
CA VAL A 28 17.33 22.22 -15.07
C VAL A 28 16.61 23.52 -15.44
N ILE A 29 16.22 23.67 -16.71
CA ILE A 29 15.48 24.85 -17.17
C ILE A 29 14.15 24.95 -16.41
N SER A 30 13.41 23.86 -16.27
CA SER A 30 12.15 23.82 -15.52
C SER A 30 12.32 24.22 -14.05
N PHE A 31 13.36 23.71 -13.39
CA PHE A 31 13.68 24.04 -12.00
C PHE A 31 14.03 25.52 -11.83
N LEU A 32 14.90 26.07 -12.68
CA LEU A 32 15.29 27.48 -12.64
C LEU A 32 14.10 28.40 -12.97
N ASN A 33 13.28 28.04 -13.94
CA ASN A 33 12.04 28.75 -14.27
C ASN A 33 11.08 28.77 -13.08
N SER A 34 10.93 27.65 -12.38
CA SER A 34 10.09 27.57 -11.19
C SER A 34 10.60 28.51 -10.09
N ILE A 35 11.91 28.52 -9.81
CA ILE A 35 12.51 29.47 -8.87
C ILE A 35 12.21 30.91 -9.30
N GLY A 36 12.37 31.24 -10.59
CA GLY A 36 12.08 32.56 -11.14
C GLY A 36 10.62 32.98 -10.93
N ILE A 37 9.68 32.12 -11.31
CA ILE A 37 8.23 32.37 -11.16
C ILE A 37 7.87 32.60 -9.68
N TYR A 38 8.32 31.71 -8.78
CA TYR A 38 8.02 31.87 -7.35
C TYR A 38 8.66 33.13 -6.78
N THR A 39 9.88 33.48 -7.21
CA THR A 39 10.52 34.72 -6.79
C THR A 39 9.64 35.93 -7.15
N ILE A 40 9.08 35.98 -8.36
CA ILE A 40 8.20 37.07 -8.80
C ILE A 40 6.92 37.12 -7.96
N ILE A 41 6.28 35.97 -7.75
CA ILE A 41 5.03 35.87 -6.96
C ILE A 41 5.23 36.34 -5.52
N PHE A 42 6.28 35.83 -4.87
CA PHE A 42 6.57 36.16 -3.46
C PHE A 42 7.09 37.60 -3.31
N TYR A 43 7.85 38.12 -4.28
CA TYR A 43 8.26 39.52 -4.27
C TYR A 43 7.08 40.48 -4.44
N SER A 44 6.15 40.16 -5.35
CA SER A 44 4.91 40.93 -5.53
C SER A 44 4.08 40.95 -4.24
N SER A 45 3.94 39.78 -3.60
CA SER A 45 3.27 39.65 -2.30
C SER A 45 3.98 40.45 -1.21
N HIS A 46 5.31 40.46 -1.21
CA HIS A 46 6.12 41.25 -0.28
C HIS A 46 5.90 42.75 -0.45
N ILE A 47 5.87 43.26 -1.69
CA ILE A 47 5.59 44.68 -1.98
C ILE A 47 4.21 45.06 -1.44
N ILE A 48 3.18 44.27 -1.77
CA ILE A 48 1.80 44.53 -1.32
C ILE A 48 1.76 44.58 0.22
N TRP A 49 2.34 43.58 0.88
CA TRP A 49 2.39 43.51 2.33
C TRP A 49 3.12 44.71 2.95
N ARG A 50 4.29 45.08 2.41
CA ARG A 50 5.09 46.22 2.89
C ARG A 50 4.37 47.55 2.73
N SER A 51 3.66 47.74 1.63
CA SER A 51 2.81 48.90 1.38
C SER A 51 1.66 49.00 2.39
N ILE A 52 1.00 47.88 2.72
CA ILE A 52 -0.07 47.83 3.73
C ILE A 52 0.46 48.25 5.11
N ILE A 53 1.61 47.70 5.52
CA ILE A 53 2.21 48.00 6.84
C ILE A 53 3.04 49.29 6.86
N LYS A 54 3.04 50.06 5.77
CA LYS A 54 3.79 51.33 5.60
C LYS A 54 5.28 51.21 5.96
N LYS A 55 5.91 50.09 5.59
CA LYS A 55 7.36 49.90 5.76
C LYS A 55 8.08 50.00 4.41
N GLU A 56 9.36 50.35 4.47
CA GLU A 56 10.21 50.41 3.28
C GLU A 56 10.24 49.06 2.54
N ILE A 57 10.16 49.17 1.21
CA ILE A 57 10.29 48.05 0.29
C ILE A 57 11.77 47.77 0.11
N ILE A 58 12.16 46.51 0.30
CA ILE A 58 13.54 46.08 0.09
C ILE A 58 13.80 46.02 -1.42
N ASP A 59 15.01 46.43 -1.82
CA ASP A 59 15.48 46.30 -3.19
C ASP A 59 15.34 44.86 -3.73
N SER A 60 15.01 44.73 -5.02
CA SER A 60 14.70 43.44 -5.63
C SER A 60 15.90 42.48 -5.61
N PHE A 61 17.12 42.97 -5.76
CA PHE A 61 18.32 42.12 -5.73
C PHE A 61 18.61 41.60 -4.32
N LEU A 62 18.42 42.44 -3.30
CA LEU A 62 18.52 42.01 -1.90
C LEU A 62 17.43 40.98 -1.56
N TYR A 63 16.20 41.21 -2.04
CA TYR A 63 15.11 40.26 -1.87
C TYR A 63 15.41 38.90 -2.51
N ILE A 64 15.91 38.88 -3.76
CA ILE A 64 16.26 37.64 -4.47
C ILE A 64 17.28 36.83 -3.67
N LYS A 65 18.33 37.48 -3.13
CA LYS A 65 19.33 36.78 -2.31
C LYS A 65 18.73 36.15 -1.06
N ASP A 66 17.87 36.90 -0.36
CA ASP A 66 17.20 36.40 0.84
C ASP A 66 16.19 35.29 0.52
N PHE A 67 15.49 35.39 -0.62
CA PHE A 67 14.56 34.38 -1.10
C PHE A 67 15.28 33.08 -1.45
N ILE A 68 16.35 33.15 -2.26
CA ILE A 68 17.16 31.97 -2.61
C ILE A 68 17.74 31.32 -1.34
N PHE A 69 18.18 32.10 -0.36
CA PHE A 69 18.64 31.56 0.92
C PHE A 69 17.54 30.81 1.68
N ARG A 70 16.33 31.37 1.76
CA ARG A 70 15.18 30.70 2.40
C ARG A 70 14.77 29.42 1.66
N ILE A 71 14.73 29.46 0.34
CA ILE A 71 14.47 28.28 -0.49
C ILE A 71 15.55 27.22 -0.29
N SER A 72 16.82 27.61 -0.19
CA SER A 72 17.92 26.66 0.06
C SER A 72 17.78 25.95 1.41
N ILE A 73 17.41 26.69 2.48
CA ILE A 73 17.11 26.09 3.78
C ILE A 73 15.90 25.15 3.67
N PHE A 74 14.82 25.59 3.03
CA PHE A 74 13.63 24.79 2.87
C PHE A 74 13.91 23.49 2.09
N LEU A 75 14.63 23.58 0.97
CA LEU A 75 15.05 22.45 0.16
C LEU A 75 15.92 21.47 0.95
N LEU A 76 16.87 21.96 1.75
CA LEU A 76 17.70 21.11 2.59
C LEU A 76 16.88 20.38 3.66
N ILE A 77 15.98 21.09 4.36
CA ILE A 77 15.15 20.51 5.42
C ILE A 77 14.21 19.46 4.82
N ILE A 78 13.51 19.80 3.73
CA ILE A 78 12.51 18.91 3.16
C ILE A 78 13.15 17.65 2.59
N THR A 79 14.28 17.75 1.86
CA THR A 79 14.95 16.55 1.34
C THR A 79 15.59 15.75 2.44
N SER A 80 16.22 16.36 3.44
CA SER A 80 16.77 15.63 4.58
C SER A 80 15.68 14.88 5.32
N PHE A 81 14.54 15.52 5.58
CA PHE A 81 13.40 14.89 6.23
C PHE A 81 12.86 13.71 5.40
N PHE A 82 12.56 13.92 4.11
CA PHE A 82 12.10 12.85 3.23
C PHE A 82 13.10 11.71 3.12
N SER A 83 14.40 11.99 2.93
CA SER A 83 15.44 10.98 2.87
C SER A 83 15.54 10.16 4.16
N ILE A 84 15.51 10.82 5.33
CA ILE A 84 15.54 10.14 6.63
C ILE A 84 14.31 9.25 6.80
N VAL A 85 13.11 9.76 6.51
CA VAL A 85 11.86 9.01 6.65
C VAL A 85 11.84 7.81 5.70
N THR A 86 12.12 8.01 4.42
CA THR A 86 12.13 6.93 3.42
C THR A 86 13.19 5.88 3.75
N TYR A 87 14.39 6.29 4.14
CA TYR A 87 15.45 5.36 4.57
C TYR A 87 15.02 4.57 5.81
N SER A 88 14.47 5.24 6.82
CA SER A 88 14.06 4.58 8.06
C SER A 88 12.97 3.54 7.81
N LEU A 89 11.99 3.85 6.96
CA LEU A 89 10.90 2.92 6.63
C LEU A 89 11.36 1.73 5.77
N ASN A 90 12.36 1.92 4.91
CA ASN A 90 12.87 0.85 4.05
C ASN A 90 13.92 -0.03 4.71
N GLU A 91 14.78 0.52 5.56
CA GLU A 91 15.96 -0.20 6.07
C GLU A 91 15.86 -0.54 7.56
N VAL A 92 15.21 0.29 8.37
CA VAL A 92 15.21 0.16 9.84
C VAL A 92 13.90 -0.42 10.37
N TYR A 93 12.77 0.15 9.96
CA TYR A 93 11.42 -0.19 10.43
C TYR A 93 10.65 -0.98 9.38
N LYS A 94 11.32 -1.99 8.82
CA LYS A 94 10.73 -2.86 7.80
C LYS A 94 9.44 -3.49 8.32
N ALA A 95 8.41 -3.48 7.48
CA ALA A 95 7.15 -4.13 7.79
C ALA A 95 7.36 -5.63 7.98
N LYS A 96 6.62 -6.20 8.92
CA LYS A 96 6.63 -7.63 9.21
C LYS A 96 5.29 -8.23 8.84
N MET A 97 5.33 -9.38 8.19
CA MET A 97 4.17 -10.17 7.85
C MET A 97 4.14 -11.43 8.71
N PRO A 98 3.17 -11.59 9.62
CA PRO A 98 3.16 -12.70 10.54
C PRO A 98 2.72 -14.03 9.89
N GLU A 99 3.32 -15.11 10.35
CA GLU A 99 2.80 -16.48 10.24
C GLU A 99 2.43 -16.93 11.65
N TYR A 100 1.15 -17.15 11.91
CA TYR A 100 0.66 -17.61 13.21
C TYR A 100 0.42 -19.11 13.16
N THR A 101 1.03 -19.87 14.06
CA THR A 101 0.59 -21.24 14.32
C THR A 101 -0.43 -21.19 15.46
N ILE A 102 -1.66 -21.61 15.18
CA ILE A 102 -2.75 -21.68 16.16
C ILE A 102 -3.21 -23.14 16.32
N SER A 103 -3.66 -23.50 17.52
CA SER A 103 -4.17 -24.84 17.80
C SER A 103 -5.20 -24.83 18.93
N ASN A 104 -6.16 -25.75 18.86
CA ASN A 104 -7.07 -26.09 19.97
C ASN A 104 -6.71 -27.43 20.65
N GLY A 105 -5.57 -28.03 20.32
CA GLY A 105 -5.14 -29.34 20.80
C GLY A 105 -5.53 -30.51 19.88
N ASP A 106 -6.60 -30.37 19.08
CA ASP A 106 -6.99 -31.36 18.07
C ASP A 106 -6.45 -31.00 16.68
N LYS A 107 -6.59 -29.74 16.28
CA LYS A 107 -6.16 -29.20 14.99
C LYS A 107 -4.99 -28.22 15.15
N ILE A 108 -4.18 -28.13 14.10
CA ILE A 108 -3.11 -27.15 13.95
C ILE A 108 -3.36 -26.38 12.65
N VAL A 109 -3.43 -25.07 12.76
CA VAL A 109 -3.58 -24.16 11.62
C VAL A 109 -2.37 -23.23 11.57
N LYS A 110 -1.68 -23.17 10.44
CA LYS A 110 -0.68 -22.14 10.15
C LYS A 110 -1.34 -21.06 9.30
N PHE A 111 -1.56 -19.88 9.88
CA PHE A 111 -2.11 -18.73 9.19
C PHE A 111 -0.98 -17.82 8.71
N GLN A 112 -0.68 -17.87 7.42
CA GLN A 112 0.24 -16.95 6.75
C GLN A 112 -0.53 -15.71 6.31
N ALA A 113 -0.22 -14.58 6.94
CA ALA A 113 -0.74 -13.30 6.49
C ALA A 113 -0.15 -12.94 5.11
N MET A 114 -1.00 -12.45 4.20
CA MET A 114 -0.66 -12.15 2.82
C MET A 114 -0.84 -10.66 2.51
N VAL A 115 -0.15 -10.21 1.46
CA VAL A 115 -0.34 -8.94 0.76
C VAL A 115 -0.39 -9.22 -0.73
N HIS A 116 -1.18 -8.46 -1.49
CA HIS A 116 -1.32 -8.68 -2.94
C HIS A 116 -0.09 -8.25 -3.75
N ILE A 117 0.77 -7.40 -3.18
CA ILE A 117 2.06 -7.02 -3.78
C ILE A 117 3.18 -7.12 -2.75
N GLY A 118 4.30 -7.73 -3.14
CA GLY A 118 5.41 -8.09 -2.25
C GLY A 118 6.62 -8.57 -3.04
N SER A 119 7.78 -8.70 -2.39
CA SER A 119 9.00 -9.13 -3.06
C SER A 119 8.90 -10.59 -3.51
N LYS A 120 9.64 -10.95 -4.55
CA LYS A 120 9.68 -12.35 -5.02
C LYS A 120 10.14 -13.30 -3.90
N ASN A 121 11.17 -12.90 -3.16
CA ASN A 121 11.71 -13.64 -2.03
C ASN A 121 10.67 -13.90 -0.92
N PHE A 122 9.73 -12.97 -0.71
CA PHE A 122 8.62 -13.17 0.22
C PHE A 122 7.72 -14.32 -0.21
N TYR A 123 7.27 -14.33 -1.48
CA TYR A 123 6.42 -15.41 -1.99
C TYR A 123 7.16 -16.74 -2.13
N ASP A 124 8.44 -16.73 -2.54
CA ASP A 124 9.28 -17.93 -2.59
C ASP A 124 9.40 -18.60 -1.20
N LYS A 125 9.47 -17.81 -0.12
CA LYS A 125 9.48 -18.35 1.26
C LYS A 125 8.14 -18.96 1.64
N ILE A 126 7.03 -18.35 1.24
CA ILE A 126 5.69 -18.88 1.50
C ILE A 126 5.48 -20.20 0.74
N GLU A 127 5.88 -20.27 -0.53
CA GLU A 127 5.87 -21.48 -1.33
C GLU A 127 6.61 -22.62 -0.61
N ASN A 128 7.82 -22.34 -0.12
CA ASN A 128 8.62 -23.33 0.62
C ASN A 128 7.96 -23.73 1.95
N ASN A 129 7.36 -22.79 2.68
CA ASN A 129 6.65 -23.10 3.92
C ASN A 129 5.42 -24.01 3.68
N ILE A 130 4.67 -23.75 2.60
CA ILE A 130 3.55 -24.59 2.16
C ILE A 130 4.07 -25.98 1.80
N ARG A 131 5.15 -26.06 1.01
CA ARG A 131 5.79 -27.32 0.61
C ARG A 131 6.16 -28.18 1.81
N GLU A 132 6.89 -27.62 2.77
CA GLU A 132 7.30 -28.34 3.98
C GLU A 132 6.09 -28.75 4.83
N PHE A 133 5.06 -27.90 4.93
CA PHE A 133 3.86 -28.24 5.68
C PHE A 133 3.04 -29.37 5.03
N LYS A 134 2.92 -29.37 3.69
CA LYS A 134 2.22 -30.40 2.92
C LYS A 134 2.95 -31.75 2.97
N LYS A 135 4.29 -31.77 3.01
CA LYS A 135 5.08 -33.00 3.25
C LYS A 135 4.74 -33.68 4.58
N GLU A 136 4.32 -32.92 5.58
CA GLU A 136 3.88 -33.48 6.87
C GLU A 136 2.39 -33.90 6.90
N GLY A 137 1.75 -34.02 5.74
CA GLY A 137 0.35 -34.40 5.59
C GLY A 137 -0.64 -33.24 5.76
N GLY A 138 -0.16 -31.99 5.66
CA GLY A 138 -1.01 -30.80 5.68
C GLY A 138 -1.74 -30.54 4.36
N VAL A 139 -2.79 -29.70 4.45
CA VAL A 139 -3.56 -29.18 3.29
C VAL A 139 -3.44 -27.66 3.20
N LEU A 140 -3.73 -27.09 2.04
CA LEU A 140 -3.73 -25.64 1.82
C LEU A 140 -5.17 -25.11 1.68
N PHE A 141 -5.51 -24.13 2.50
CA PHE A 141 -6.71 -23.29 2.35
C PHE A 141 -6.24 -21.91 1.90
N PHE A 142 -6.73 -21.42 0.76
CA PHE A 142 -6.24 -20.16 0.20
C PHE A 142 -7.36 -19.18 -0.13
N GLU A 143 -7.03 -17.90 0.00
CA GLU A 143 -7.82 -16.76 -0.45
C GLU A 143 -7.80 -16.66 -1.98
N GLY A 144 -8.97 -16.47 -2.59
CA GLY A 144 -9.10 -16.28 -4.02
C GLY A 144 -10.54 -15.96 -4.37
N VAL A 145 -10.91 -14.68 -4.23
CA VAL A 145 -12.26 -14.20 -4.52
C VAL A 145 -12.60 -14.50 -5.98
N LYS A 146 -13.60 -15.35 -6.20
CA LYS A 146 -14.01 -15.71 -7.55
C LYS A 146 -14.70 -14.53 -8.25
N PRO A 147 -14.48 -14.33 -9.56
CA PRO A 147 -15.19 -13.29 -10.30
C PRO A 147 -16.70 -13.52 -10.23
N GLY A 148 -17.47 -12.44 -10.26
CA GLY A 148 -18.92 -12.48 -10.31
C GLY A 148 -19.46 -12.15 -11.70
N SER A 149 -20.78 -12.08 -11.81
CA SER A 149 -21.47 -11.57 -13.00
C SER A 149 -21.02 -10.14 -13.36
N GLU A 150 -21.05 -9.79 -14.65
CA GLU A 150 -20.67 -8.44 -15.13
C GLU A 150 -21.43 -7.32 -14.39
N GLU A 151 -22.69 -7.56 -14.06
CA GLU A 151 -23.53 -6.62 -13.32
C GLU A 151 -22.99 -6.40 -11.88
N ASN A 152 -22.69 -7.49 -11.17
CA ASN A 152 -22.16 -7.39 -9.81
C ASN A 152 -20.73 -6.88 -9.78
N MET A 153 -19.91 -7.18 -10.79
CA MET A 153 -18.58 -6.57 -10.95
C MET A 153 -18.68 -5.05 -11.08
N LYS A 154 -19.59 -4.53 -11.92
CA LYS A 154 -19.82 -3.08 -12.05
C LYS A 154 -20.27 -2.45 -10.74
N LYS A 155 -21.22 -3.09 -10.05
CA LYS A 155 -21.70 -2.62 -8.74
C LYS A 155 -20.63 -2.68 -7.66
N PHE A 156 -19.79 -3.71 -7.66
CA PHE A 156 -18.66 -3.86 -6.76
C PHE A 156 -17.64 -2.74 -6.99
N ASN A 157 -17.25 -2.48 -8.24
CA ASN A 157 -16.35 -1.40 -8.62
C ASN A 157 -16.90 -0.03 -8.19
N GLN A 158 -18.19 0.22 -8.43
CA GLN A 158 -18.85 1.45 -7.94
C GLN A 158 -18.84 1.55 -6.42
N ALA A 159 -19.07 0.45 -5.71
CA ALA A 159 -19.13 0.44 -4.27
C ALA A 159 -17.75 0.58 -3.62
N ILE A 160 -16.70 0.02 -4.20
CA ILE A 160 -15.32 0.17 -3.72
C ILE A 160 -14.67 1.47 -4.21
N GLY A 161 -15.20 2.10 -5.26
CA GLY A 161 -14.74 3.38 -5.80
C GLY A 161 -13.53 3.28 -6.73
N VAL A 162 -13.09 2.06 -7.08
CA VAL A 162 -11.97 1.77 -7.97
C VAL A 162 -12.39 0.70 -8.97
N GLU A 163 -11.98 0.85 -10.22
CA GLU A 163 -12.15 -0.22 -11.21
C GLU A 163 -11.17 -1.36 -10.89
N PHE A 164 -11.73 -2.46 -10.39
CA PHE A 164 -10.97 -3.67 -10.11
C PHE A 164 -10.89 -4.51 -11.37
N ASP A 165 -9.68 -4.67 -11.90
CA ASP A 165 -9.36 -5.59 -12.99
C ASP A 165 -8.19 -6.51 -12.59
N GLU A 166 -8.00 -7.60 -13.33
CA GLU A 166 -6.95 -8.60 -13.05
C GLU A 166 -5.52 -8.03 -13.17
N GLU A 167 -5.33 -6.96 -13.94
CA GLU A 167 -4.02 -6.34 -14.18
C GLU A 167 -3.67 -5.27 -13.13
N LEU A 168 -4.61 -4.86 -12.27
CA LEU A 168 -4.45 -3.77 -11.33
C LEU A 168 -3.26 -4.02 -10.39
N TYR A 169 -3.21 -5.18 -9.73
CA TYR A 169 -2.11 -5.52 -8.83
C TYR A 169 -0.79 -5.73 -9.56
N LYS A 170 -0.84 -6.25 -10.79
CA LYS A 170 0.34 -6.39 -11.65
C LYS A 170 0.92 -5.03 -12.01
N ASN A 171 0.10 -4.02 -12.29
CA ASN A 171 0.59 -2.68 -12.57
C ASN A 171 1.01 -1.93 -11.29
N PHE A 172 0.33 -2.13 -10.16
CA PHE A 172 0.84 -1.68 -8.86
C PHE A 172 2.23 -2.28 -8.56
N SER A 173 2.46 -3.56 -8.84
CA SER A 173 3.74 -4.20 -8.58
C SER A 173 4.91 -3.50 -9.30
N LYS A 174 4.69 -3.01 -10.53
CA LYS A 174 5.66 -2.19 -11.29
C LYS A 174 5.96 -0.86 -10.59
N LEU A 175 4.92 -0.17 -10.13
CA LEU A 175 5.03 1.13 -9.45
C LEU A 175 5.79 1.04 -8.11
N TYR A 176 5.71 -0.11 -7.45
CA TYR A 176 6.38 -0.38 -6.18
C TYR A 176 7.68 -1.18 -6.32
N GLY A 177 8.05 -1.61 -7.54
CA GLY A 177 9.25 -2.40 -7.82
C GLY A 177 9.27 -3.73 -7.06
N VAL A 178 8.14 -4.41 -7.05
CA VAL A 178 7.88 -5.71 -6.41
C VAL A 178 7.10 -6.61 -7.37
N THR A 179 6.68 -7.81 -6.95
CA THR A 179 5.78 -8.67 -7.73
C THR A 179 4.38 -8.70 -7.12
N PHE A 180 3.39 -9.13 -7.90
CA PHE A 180 2.05 -9.40 -7.40
C PHE A 180 1.94 -10.85 -6.90
N GLN A 181 0.97 -11.10 -6.03
CA GLN A 181 0.63 -12.43 -5.57
C GLN A 181 0.00 -13.22 -6.72
N ASP A 182 0.71 -14.25 -7.18
CA ASP A 182 0.13 -15.32 -7.98
C ASP A 182 -0.30 -16.43 -7.02
N ASN A 183 -1.50 -16.99 -7.18
CA ASN A 183 -1.92 -18.12 -6.36
C ASN A 183 -1.46 -19.44 -6.97
N GLU A 184 -1.28 -19.52 -8.29
CA GLU A 184 -0.91 -20.76 -8.98
C GLU A 184 0.45 -21.29 -8.51
N GLN A 185 1.37 -20.39 -8.13
CA GLN A 185 2.65 -20.77 -7.51
C GLN A 185 2.51 -21.53 -6.20
N PHE A 186 1.33 -21.56 -5.56
CA PHE A 186 1.10 -22.26 -4.29
C PHE A 186 0.33 -23.58 -4.45
N LEU A 187 -0.28 -23.83 -5.62
CA LEU A 187 -1.17 -24.96 -5.87
C LEU A 187 -0.40 -26.18 -6.42
N GLY A 188 -0.92 -27.38 -6.19
CA GLY A 188 -0.34 -28.64 -6.68
C GLY A 188 1.01 -28.99 -6.05
N ILE A 189 1.43 -28.27 -5.01
CA ILE A 189 2.71 -28.48 -4.33
C ILE A 189 2.62 -29.73 -3.46
N GLU A 190 3.43 -30.75 -3.74
CA GLU A 190 3.56 -32.03 -3.01
C GLU A 190 2.31 -32.94 -3.02
N ASN A 191 1.10 -32.37 -3.06
CA ASN A 191 -0.17 -33.07 -3.23
C ASN A 191 -1.24 -32.10 -3.80
N GLU A 192 -2.40 -32.61 -4.19
CA GLU A 192 -3.51 -31.85 -4.78
C GLU A 192 -4.55 -31.33 -3.76
N LEU A 193 -4.23 -31.35 -2.45
CA LEU A 193 -5.15 -30.96 -1.38
C LEU A 193 -5.13 -29.45 -1.15
N ASP A 194 -5.56 -28.72 -2.19
CA ASP A 194 -5.64 -27.26 -2.21
C ASP A 194 -7.10 -26.81 -2.35
N PHE A 195 -7.56 -26.01 -1.40
CA PHE A 195 -8.96 -25.62 -1.28
C PHE A 195 -9.08 -24.10 -1.33
N ASN A 196 -9.76 -23.60 -2.36
CA ASN A 196 -10.18 -22.20 -2.39
C ASN A 196 -11.31 -22.01 -1.38
N VAL A 197 -10.98 -21.40 -0.24
CA VAL A 197 -11.92 -21.19 0.87
C VAL A 197 -12.26 -19.71 0.91
N ASP A 198 -13.11 -19.29 -0.01
CA ASP A 198 -13.44 -17.88 -0.20
C ASP A 198 -14.81 -17.68 -0.88
N LEU A 199 -15.31 -16.46 -0.84
CA LEU A 199 -16.54 -16.04 -1.51
C LEU A 199 -16.26 -15.57 -2.94
N SER A 200 -17.27 -15.68 -3.80
CA SER A 200 -17.34 -14.97 -5.07
C SER A 200 -17.77 -13.51 -4.89
N ILE A 201 -17.50 -12.67 -5.89
CA ILE A 201 -18.04 -11.30 -5.93
C ILE A 201 -19.58 -11.30 -5.91
N ASP A 202 -20.24 -12.28 -6.55
CA ASP A 202 -21.70 -12.38 -6.52
C ASP A 202 -22.23 -12.60 -5.10
N GLU A 203 -21.59 -13.48 -4.31
CA GLU A 203 -21.95 -13.72 -2.92
C GLU A 203 -21.67 -12.49 -2.04
N ILE A 204 -20.51 -11.85 -2.22
CA ILE A 204 -20.16 -10.61 -1.51
C ILE A 204 -21.22 -9.53 -1.78
N MET A 205 -21.62 -9.35 -3.04
CA MET A 205 -22.61 -8.34 -3.42
C MET A 205 -24.01 -8.67 -2.91
N SER A 206 -24.37 -9.96 -2.85
CA SER A 206 -25.62 -10.41 -2.24
C SER A 206 -25.67 -10.07 -0.74
N LEU A 207 -24.62 -10.43 0.02
CA LEU A 207 -24.49 -10.14 1.45
C LEU A 207 -24.44 -8.63 1.73
N TYR A 208 -23.76 -7.87 0.87
CA TYR A 208 -23.72 -6.42 0.94
C TYR A 208 -25.10 -5.79 0.70
N LYS A 209 -25.87 -6.30 -0.27
CA LYS A 209 -27.24 -5.84 -0.52
C LYS A 209 -28.14 -6.11 0.69
N GLU A 210 -28.08 -7.32 1.25
CA GLU A 210 -28.84 -7.70 2.45
C GLU A 210 -28.55 -6.74 3.62
N LYS A 211 -27.27 -6.49 3.93
CA LYS A 211 -26.88 -5.55 4.99
C LYS A 211 -27.35 -4.11 4.73
N ASN A 212 -27.35 -3.64 3.47
CA ASN A 212 -27.81 -2.29 3.16
C ASN A 212 -29.34 -2.12 3.24
N ILE A 213 -30.09 -3.14 2.86
CA ILE A 213 -31.56 -3.15 3.00
C ILE A 213 -31.94 -3.01 4.47
N VAL A 214 -31.26 -3.74 5.35
CA VAL A 214 -31.46 -3.64 6.81
C VAL A 214 -31.15 -2.24 7.34
N ASN A 215 -30.20 -1.52 6.73
CA ASN A 215 -29.74 -0.21 7.19
C ASN A 215 -30.43 1.00 6.51
N ASN A 216 -31.37 0.78 5.58
CA ASN A 216 -32.17 1.82 4.92
C ASN A 216 -31.37 2.97 4.29
N LYS A 217 -30.19 2.67 3.71
CA LYS A 217 -29.32 3.67 3.06
C LYS A 217 -29.38 3.55 1.54
N VAL A 218 -29.87 4.59 0.87
CA VAL A 218 -29.65 4.79 -0.59
C VAL A 218 -28.30 5.49 -0.77
N LYS A 219 -27.30 4.79 -1.30
CA LYS A 219 -25.98 5.39 -1.59
C LYS A 219 -25.90 5.82 -3.05
N THR A 220 -25.59 7.09 -3.28
CA THR A 220 -25.09 7.59 -4.56
C THR A 220 -23.59 7.34 -4.62
N TYR A 221 -23.13 6.54 -5.59
CA TYR A 221 -21.71 6.30 -5.82
C TYR A 221 -21.16 7.31 -6.82
N SER A 222 -19.97 7.85 -6.54
CA SER A 222 -19.17 8.50 -7.58
C SER A 222 -18.72 7.45 -8.60
N PRO A 223 -18.45 7.84 -9.85
CA PRO A 223 -17.82 6.95 -10.82
C PRO A 223 -16.52 6.37 -10.24
N PRO A 224 -16.26 5.06 -10.42
CA PRO A 224 -15.03 4.46 -9.93
C PRO A 224 -13.82 5.07 -10.64
N ILE A 225 -12.71 5.17 -9.92
CA ILE A 225 -11.45 5.62 -10.47
C ILE A 225 -10.80 4.45 -11.20
N ASP A 226 -10.42 4.67 -12.46
CA ASP A 226 -9.55 3.77 -13.22
C ASP A 226 -8.10 3.97 -12.76
N ALA A 227 -7.77 3.34 -11.64
CA ALA A 227 -6.43 3.40 -11.05
C ALA A 227 -5.39 2.79 -11.99
N ASN A 228 -5.77 1.77 -12.77
CA ASN A 228 -4.88 1.08 -13.68
C ASN A 228 -4.34 2.04 -14.76
N LYS A 229 -5.24 2.80 -15.39
CA LYS A 229 -4.87 3.81 -16.39
C LYS A 229 -3.94 4.89 -15.84
N GLU A 230 -4.19 5.39 -14.63
CA GLU A 230 -3.32 6.40 -14.00
C GLU A 230 -1.93 5.82 -13.64
N ILE A 231 -1.85 4.56 -13.22
CA ILE A 231 -0.57 3.86 -12.99
C ILE A 231 0.19 3.74 -14.31
N ILE A 232 -0.45 3.24 -15.36
CA ILE A 232 0.18 3.05 -16.68
C ILE A 232 0.72 4.39 -17.21
N LYS A 233 -0.10 5.44 -17.15
CA LYS A 233 0.28 6.80 -17.56
C LYS A 233 1.46 7.34 -16.74
N THR A 234 1.46 7.09 -15.43
CA THR A 234 2.56 7.52 -14.55
C THR A 234 3.85 6.80 -14.92
N VAL A 235 3.82 5.48 -15.02
CA VAL A 235 4.99 4.66 -15.33
C VAL A 235 5.52 4.96 -16.73
N SER A 236 4.66 5.20 -17.72
CA SER A 236 5.09 5.50 -19.10
C SER A 236 5.77 6.86 -19.27
N ASN A 237 5.51 7.80 -18.36
CA ASN A 237 6.06 9.16 -18.42
C ASN A 237 7.39 9.32 -17.68
N LEU A 238 7.82 8.30 -16.93
CA LEU A 238 9.04 8.34 -16.13
C LEU A 238 10.17 7.62 -16.87
N ASN A 239 11.37 8.21 -16.82
CA ASN A 239 12.57 7.48 -17.22
C ASN A 239 13.03 6.51 -16.12
N GLU A 240 14.00 5.65 -16.45
CA GLU A 240 14.48 4.61 -15.52
C GLU A 240 14.99 5.17 -14.17
N LYS A 241 15.63 6.34 -14.16
CA LYS A 241 16.17 6.95 -12.94
C LYS A 241 15.06 7.51 -12.06
N GLU A 242 14.09 8.19 -12.69
CA GLU A 242 12.91 8.72 -12.01
C GLU A 242 12.06 7.58 -11.42
N LEU A 243 11.88 6.50 -12.18
CA LEU A 243 11.16 5.30 -11.73
C LEU A 243 11.86 4.65 -10.52
N LYS A 244 13.20 4.54 -10.53
CA LYS A 244 13.94 3.99 -9.37
C LYS A 244 13.73 4.81 -8.09
N ILE A 245 13.70 6.14 -8.18
CA ILE A 245 13.42 7.01 -7.03
C ILE A 245 11.98 6.80 -6.56
N LEU A 246 11.03 6.80 -7.50
CA LEU A 246 9.62 6.61 -7.18
C LEU A 246 9.37 5.26 -6.50
N VAL A 247 9.97 4.18 -7.02
CA VAL A 247 9.93 2.85 -6.40
C VAL A 247 10.45 2.87 -4.97
N TYR A 248 11.60 3.51 -4.72
CA TYR A 248 12.17 3.60 -3.37
C TYR A 248 11.23 4.32 -2.38
N ILE A 249 10.62 5.43 -2.83
CA ILE A 249 9.61 6.16 -2.03
C ILE A 249 8.36 5.32 -1.80
N ASN A 250 7.86 4.65 -2.84
CA ASN A 250 6.65 3.83 -2.76
C ASN A 250 6.85 2.61 -1.85
N LYS A 251 8.02 1.98 -1.85
CA LYS A 251 8.35 0.92 -0.88
C LYS A 251 8.27 1.42 0.56
N ALA A 252 8.71 2.65 0.84
CA ALA A 252 8.61 3.22 2.18
C ALA A 252 7.14 3.44 2.58
N ILE A 253 6.32 3.94 1.65
CA ILE A 253 4.87 4.08 1.85
C ILE A 253 4.25 2.71 2.12
N LEU A 254 4.61 1.68 1.35
CA LEU A 254 4.07 0.33 1.54
C LEU A 254 4.52 -0.29 2.87
N ASN A 255 5.77 -0.11 3.27
CA ASN A 255 6.26 -0.49 4.61
C ASN A 255 5.46 0.21 5.72
N MET A 256 5.18 1.50 5.56
CA MET A 256 4.37 2.25 6.52
C MET A 256 2.92 1.73 6.60
N ILE A 257 2.30 1.43 5.46
CA ILE A 257 0.93 0.90 5.41
C ILE A 257 0.89 -0.49 6.04
N ILE A 258 1.74 -1.42 5.62
CA ILE A 258 1.75 -2.80 6.14
C ILE A 258 2.15 -2.82 7.62
N GLY A 259 3.09 -1.98 8.04
CA GLY A 259 3.58 -1.96 9.42
C GLY A 259 2.67 -1.22 10.42
N SER A 260 1.57 -0.61 9.99
CA SER A 260 0.72 0.24 10.84
C SER A 260 -0.77 -0.08 10.74
N ASP A 261 -1.32 -0.71 11.77
CA ASP A 261 -2.77 -0.95 11.91
C ASP A 261 -3.58 0.36 11.80
N SER A 262 -3.06 1.47 12.34
CA SER A 262 -3.71 2.77 12.23
C SER A 262 -3.77 3.27 10.78
N MET A 263 -2.71 3.05 10.00
CA MET A 263 -2.69 3.46 8.59
C MET A 263 -3.62 2.57 7.76
N GLN A 264 -3.63 1.26 8.02
CA GLN A 264 -4.55 0.32 7.37
C GLN A 264 -6.00 0.71 7.65
N GLY A 265 -6.34 0.97 8.91
CA GLY A 265 -7.68 1.42 9.31
C GLY A 265 -8.05 2.79 8.75
N PHE A 266 -7.11 3.73 8.65
CA PHE A 266 -7.35 5.03 8.02
C PHE A 266 -7.68 4.87 6.52
N LEU A 267 -6.90 4.07 5.79
CA LEU A 267 -7.11 3.83 4.36
C LEU A 267 -8.41 3.08 4.10
N SER A 268 -8.71 2.04 4.88
CA SER A 268 -9.96 1.28 4.71
C SER A 268 -11.19 2.15 4.97
N ASN A 269 -11.15 3.05 5.94
CA ASN A 269 -12.28 3.94 6.25
C ASN A 269 -12.42 5.10 5.24
N THR A 270 -11.33 5.54 4.63
CA THR A 270 -11.32 6.71 3.72
C THR A 270 -11.62 6.31 2.28
N PHE A 271 -11.03 5.21 1.81
CA PHE A 271 -11.08 4.82 0.41
C PHE A 271 -12.02 3.64 0.14
N SER A 272 -12.47 2.93 1.17
CA SER A 272 -13.42 1.84 1.00
C SER A 272 -14.78 2.19 1.61
N ASN A 273 -15.82 1.72 0.95
CA ASN A 273 -17.14 1.70 1.53
C ASN A 273 -17.14 0.79 2.75
N LYS A 274 -17.20 1.40 3.94
CA LYS A 274 -17.08 0.71 5.23
C LYS A 274 -17.98 -0.51 5.33
N GLU A 275 -19.24 -0.42 4.91
CA GLU A 275 -20.19 -1.53 4.96
C GLU A 275 -19.79 -2.68 4.00
N LEU A 276 -19.29 -2.37 2.81
CA LEU A 276 -18.77 -3.39 1.89
C LEU A 276 -17.49 -4.03 2.46
N PHE A 277 -16.60 -3.21 3.02
CA PHE A 277 -15.36 -3.67 3.64
C PHE A 277 -15.63 -4.57 4.85
N GLU A 278 -16.64 -4.27 5.65
CA GLU A 278 -17.11 -5.14 6.73
C GLU A 278 -17.64 -6.48 6.20
N VAL A 279 -18.32 -6.52 5.05
CA VAL A 279 -18.70 -7.79 4.41
C VAL A 279 -17.47 -8.57 3.95
N ILE A 280 -16.55 -7.90 3.25
CA ILE A 280 -15.30 -8.50 2.77
C ILE A 280 -14.50 -9.07 3.94
N LEU A 281 -14.36 -8.36 5.06
CA LEU A 281 -13.62 -8.91 6.19
C LEU A 281 -14.43 -9.97 6.96
N HIS A 282 -15.61 -9.61 7.47
CA HIS A 282 -16.29 -10.46 8.46
C HIS A 282 -16.94 -11.70 7.86
N GLU A 283 -17.60 -11.60 6.70
CA GLU A 283 -18.29 -12.77 6.16
C GLU A 283 -17.30 -13.79 5.58
N ARG A 284 -16.22 -13.33 4.95
CA ARG A 284 -15.14 -14.21 4.47
C ARG A 284 -14.42 -14.91 5.63
N ASN A 285 -14.22 -14.22 6.76
CA ASN A 285 -13.70 -14.85 7.98
C ASN A 285 -14.59 -16.01 8.46
N LYS A 286 -15.92 -15.84 8.45
CA LYS A 286 -16.84 -16.89 8.89
C LYS A 286 -16.79 -18.11 7.99
N ILE A 287 -16.68 -17.93 6.68
CA ILE A 287 -16.51 -19.04 5.73
C ILE A 287 -15.23 -19.82 6.04
N LEU A 288 -14.10 -19.12 6.18
CA LEU A 288 -12.83 -19.76 6.53
C LEU A 288 -12.90 -20.52 7.86
N VAL A 289 -13.50 -19.91 8.88
CA VAL A 289 -13.66 -20.53 10.22
C VAL A 289 -14.53 -21.77 10.14
N LYS A 290 -15.64 -21.70 9.40
CA LYS A 290 -16.54 -22.83 9.18
C LYS A 290 -15.80 -23.98 8.53
N GLU A 291 -15.08 -23.74 7.44
CA GLU A 291 -14.31 -24.77 6.74
C GLU A 291 -13.20 -25.35 7.62
N ILE A 292 -12.47 -24.53 8.41
CA ILE A 292 -11.47 -25.04 9.36
C ILE A 292 -12.10 -26.00 10.37
N ASN A 293 -13.27 -25.63 10.90
CA ASN A 293 -13.97 -26.40 11.93
C ASN A 293 -14.58 -27.70 11.37
N GLU A 294 -15.23 -27.63 10.22
CA GLU A 294 -15.93 -28.76 9.59
C GLU A 294 -15.00 -29.70 8.81
N SER A 295 -13.81 -29.23 8.43
CA SER A 295 -12.83 -30.04 7.70
C SER A 295 -12.41 -31.29 8.48
N GLU A 296 -12.18 -32.40 7.78
CA GLU A 296 -11.58 -33.60 8.36
C GLU A 296 -10.06 -33.45 8.60
N TYR A 297 -9.41 -32.48 7.95
CA TYR A 297 -7.97 -32.29 8.04
C TYR A 297 -7.57 -31.65 9.38
N LYS A 298 -6.53 -32.22 10.00
CA LYS A 298 -5.99 -31.74 11.28
C LYS A 298 -4.84 -30.75 11.14
N LYS A 299 -4.20 -30.70 9.97
CA LYS A 299 -3.10 -29.78 9.64
C LYS A 299 -3.51 -28.93 8.45
N ILE A 300 -3.74 -27.64 8.68
CA ILE A 300 -4.23 -26.72 7.65
C ILE A 300 -3.26 -25.54 7.54
N TYR A 301 -2.75 -25.27 6.35
CA TYR A 301 -2.03 -24.05 6.04
C TYR A 301 -3.01 -23.07 5.40
N VAL A 302 -3.06 -21.84 5.89
CA VAL A 302 -3.98 -20.81 5.42
C VAL A 302 -3.17 -19.66 4.83
N THR A 303 -3.45 -19.27 3.59
CA THR A 303 -2.94 -18.03 2.98
C THR A 303 -4.09 -17.04 2.82
N TYR A 304 -4.08 -15.98 3.63
CA TYR A 304 -5.14 -14.96 3.64
C TYR A 304 -4.58 -13.57 3.96
N GLY A 305 -5.26 -12.52 3.52
CA GLY A 305 -4.87 -11.13 3.70
C GLY A 305 -4.68 -10.78 5.17
N LEU A 306 -3.65 -9.94 5.44
CA LEU A 306 -3.22 -9.55 6.79
C LEU A 306 -4.36 -9.20 7.77
N LEU A 307 -5.39 -8.51 7.28
CA LEU A 307 -6.50 -8.01 8.09
C LEU A 307 -7.46 -9.09 8.62
N HIS A 308 -7.40 -10.31 8.08
CA HIS A 308 -8.35 -11.37 8.39
C HIS A 308 -8.04 -12.09 9.72
N PHE A 309 -6.76 -12.25 10.08
CA PHE A 309 -6.34 -13.13 11.18
C PHE A 309 -7.07 -12.86 12.50
N LYS A 310 -7.16 -11.60 12.93
CA LYS A 310 -7.79 -11.24 14.21
C LYS A 310 -9.25 -11.69 14.27
N GLY A 311 -10.00 -11.49 13.19
CA GLY A 311 -11.39 -11.93 13.11
C GLY A 311 -11.51 -13.45 13.06
N VAL A 312 -10.66 -14.12 12.28
CA VAL A 312 -10.62 -15.60 12.19
C VAL A 312 -10.37 -16.22 13.57
N LEU A 313 -9.35 -15.76 14.29
CA LEU A 313 -9.03 -16.29 15.62
C LEU A 313 -10.19 -16.07 16.61
N GLN A 314 -10.82 -14.90 16.59
CA GLN A 314 -11.97 -14.60 17.45
C GLN A 314 -13.17 -15.50 17.17
N GLU A 315 -13.49 -15.76 15.90
CA GLU A 315 -14.59 -16.65 15.53
C GLU A 315 -14.26 -18.12 15.86
N LEU A 316 -13.02 -18.57 15.66
CA LEU A 316 -12.58 -19.90 16.09
C LEU A 316 -12.73 -20.08 17.62
N GLN A 317 -12.33 -19.07 18.41
CA GLN A 317 -12.44 -19.09 19.86
C GLN A 317 -13.89 -19.09 20.37
N LYS A 318 -14.84 -18.55 19.61
CA LYS A 318 -16.27 -18.66 19.93
C LYS A 318 -16.79 -20.08 19.77
N LEU A 319 -16.28 -20.83 18.79
CA LEU A 319 -16.64 -22.23 18.57
C LEU A 319 -15.95 -23.16 19.57
N ASP A 320 -14.67 -22.93 19.81
CA ASP A 320 -13.86 -23.68 20.77
C ASP A 320 -12.87 -22.75 21.50
N PRO A 321 -13.10 -22.45 22.78
CA PRO A 321 -12.23 -21.56 23.57
C PRO A 321 -10.77 -22.02 23.70
N ASN A 322 -10.43 -23.27 23.33
CA ASN A 322 -9.07 -23.79 23.42
C ASN A 322 -8.16 -23.29 22.29
N TRP A 323 -8.69 -22.67 21.24
CA TRP A 323 -7.89 -22.07 20.17
C TRP A 323 -6.96 -20.98 20.73
N LYS A 324 -5.65 -21.18 20.56
CA LYS A 324 -4.61 -20.26 21.00
C LYS A 324 -3.47 -20.18 20.00
N ILE A 325 -2.80 -19.03 19.98
CA ILE A 325 -1.54 -18.86 19.27
C ILE A 325 -0.46 -19.61 20.05
N ILE A 326 0.19 -20.57 19.39
CA ILE A 326 1.29 -21.34 19.98
C ILE A 326 2.65 -20.92 19.42
N GLU A 327 2.69 -20.32 18.24
CA GLU A 327 3.91 -19.79 17.64
C GLU A 327 3.59 -18.58 16.76
N THR A 328 4.54 -17.64 16.64
CA THR A 328 4.49 -16.55 15.67
C THR A 328 5.86 -16.39 15.02
N LYS A 329 5.88 -16.44 13.68
CA LYS A 329 7.05 -16.13 12.86
C LYS A 329 6.76 -14.88 12.04
N TYR A 330 7.81 -14.28 11.50
CA TYR A 330 7.69 -13.10 10.66
C TYR A 330 8.45 -13.27 9.37
N LEU A 331 7.79 -12.96 8.27
CA LEU A 331 8.40 -12.71 6.97
C LEU A 331 8.43 -11.20 6.70
N TYR A 332 9.21 -10.79 5.71
CA TYR A 332 9.36 -9.38 5.34
C TYR A 332 8.90 -9.23 3.90
N PRO A 333 7.73 -8.59 3.67
CA PRO A 333 7.10 -8.60 2.36
C PRO A 333 7.84 -7.74 1.32
N LEU A 334 8.82 -6.93 1.73
CA LEU A 334 9.51 -5.98 0.85
C LEU A 334 11.04 -6.13 0.84
N ASP A 335 11.54 -7.22 1.45
CA ASP A 335 12.97 -7.57 1.49
C ASP A 335 13.49 -8.13 0.16
#